data_AF-A0A484MCC1-F1
#
_entry.id   AF-A0A484MCC1-F1
#
_cell.length_a   1.000
_cell.length_b   1.000
_cell.length_c   1.000
_cell.angle_alpha   90.00
_cell.angle_beta   90.00
_cell.angle_gamma   90.00
#
_symmetry.space_group_name_H-M   'P 1'
#
loop_
_entity.id
_entity.type
_entity.pdbx_description
1 polymer ?
#
loop_
_entity_poly.entity_id
_entity_poly.type
_entity_poly.pdbx_seq_one_letter_code
_entity_poly.pdbx_strand_id
1 'polypeptide(L)'
;MDGVYSIGSLGAGNSKAYVSNVVVNGAKLSGTANGVRIKTWQGGSGTASNIKFKNIQMHGVENPIILDQNYCDQKKPCKEESSNVEVKDVEYENISGTSATETAIEFDCSKRYPCQGIVLRNVNLKREGGGGDAKASCNNPQEG
;
A
#
# COMPACT_ATOMS: atom_id res chain seq x y z
N MET A 1 10.16 -12.25 14.29
CA MET A 1 8.72 -12.23 13.94
C MET A 1 8.65 -11.68 12.54
N ASP A 2 8.58 -12.58 11.56
CA ASP A 2 8.38 -12.23 10.16
C ASP A 2 6.88 -11.99 9.99
N GLY A 3 6.49 -10.75 9.72
CA GLY A 3 5.08 -10.34 9.68
C GLY A 3 4.84 -9.32 8.60
N VAL A 4 3.63 -9.33 8.04
CA VAL A 4 3.14 -8.31 7.11
C VAL A 4 2.43 -7.21 7.90
N TYR A 5 2.70 -5.94 7.62
CA TYR A 5 1.97 -4.83 8.24
C TYR A 5 0.87 -4.36 7.30
N SER A 6 -0.38 -4.75 7.58
CA SER A 6 -1.53 -4.44 6.73
C SER A 6 -2.54 -3.59 7.49
N ILE A 7 -2.96 -2.48 6.89
CA ILE A 7 -4.15 -1.71 7.28
C ILE A 7 -5.31 -2.16 6.40
N GLY A 8 -6.36 -2.69 7.03
CA GLY A 8 -7.54 -3.21 6.35
C GLY A 8 -7.61 -4.75 6.27
N SER A 9 -8.46 -5.30 5.42
CA SER A 9 -9.26 -4.58 4.43
C SER A 9 -10.36 -3.73 5.05
N LEU A 10 -10.54 -2.50 4.58
CA LEU A 10 -11.51 -1.52 5.09
C LEU A 10 -12.74 -1.43 4.17
N GLY A 11 -13.93 -1.26 4.74
CA GLY A 11 -15.15 -1.00 3.96
C GLY A 11 -15.81 -2.22 3.32
N ALA A 12 -15.48 -3.44 3.78
CA ALA A 12 -16.06 -4.68 3.27
C ALA A 12 -17.59 -4.67 3.35
N GLY A 13 -18.27 -5.20 2.32
CA GLY A 13 -19.74 -5.26 2.29
C GLY A 13 -20.41 -3.89 2.27
N ASN A 14 -19.84 -2.92 1.56
CA ASN A 14 -20.31 -1.53 1.48
C ASN A 14 -20.39 -0.83 2.85
N SER A 15 -19.58 -1.27 3.81
CA SER A 15 -19.56 -0.70 5.15
C SER A 15 -18.76 0.60 5.21
N LYS A 16 -19.03 1.37 6.27
CA LYS A 16 -18.20 2.52 6.65
C LYS A 16 -17.00 2.06 7.46
N ALA A 17 -15.81 2.57 7.14
CA ALA A 17 -14.59 2.33 7.90
C ALA A 17 -13.81 3.62 8.09
N TYR A 18 -13.27 3.79 9.30
CA TYR A 18 -12.45 4.94 9.66
C TYR A 18 -11.19 4.46 10.36
N VAL A 19 -10.03 4.89 9.85
CA VAL A 19 -8.74 4.69 10.51
C VAL A 19 -7.94 5.97 10.40
N SER A 20 -7.29 6.38 11.48
CA SER A 20 -6.44 7.56 11.42
C SER A 20 -5.27 7.49 12.41
N ASN A 21 -4.23 8.27 12.15
CA ASN A 21 -3.09 8.46 13.04
C ASN A 21 -2.33 7.15 13.34
N VAL A 22 -2.07 6.37 12.30
CA VAL A 22 -1.35 5.09 12.41
C VAL A 22 0.13 5.30 12.10
N VAL A 23 1.01 4.77 12.94
CA VAL A 23 2.46 4.77 12.70
C VAL A 23 3.01 3.36 12.84
N VAL A 24 3.62 2.84 11.78
CA VAL A 24 4.45 1.64 11.80
C VAL A 24 5.89 2.09 11.69
N ASN A 25 6.71 1.81 12.70
CA ASN A 25 8.08 2.31 12.79
C ASN A 25 9.06 1.21 13.19
N GLY A 26 10.20 1.12 12.50
CA GLY A 26 11.31 0.24 12.90
C GLY A 26 11.15 -1.23 12.51
N ALA A 27 10.28 -1.52 11.54
CA ALA A 27 10.02 -2.89 11.11
C ALA A 27 11.18 -3.48 10.28
N LYS A 28 11.40 -4.79 10.42
CA LYS A 28 12.28 -5.58 9.55
C LYS A 28 11.50 -6.76 9.00
N LEU A 29 11.45 -6.88 7.68
CA LEU A 29 10.70 -7.92 6.98
C LEU A 29 11.65 -8.71 6.08
N SER A 30 11.54 -10.03 6.10
CA SER A 30 12.42 -10.90 5.33
C SER A 30 11.65 -12.10 4.77
N GLY A 31 11.77 -12.36 3.46
CA GLY A 31 11.14 -13.49 2.78
C GLY A 31 9.60 -13.50 2.87
N THR A 32 8.97 -12.35 3.12
CA THR A 32 7.51 -12.25 3.23
C THR A 32 6.86 -11.98 1.88
N ALA A 33 5.63 -12.46 1.70
CA ALA A 33 4.86 -12.18 0.48
C ALA A 33 4.51 -10.69 0.31
N ASN A 34 4.41 -9.93 1.41
CA ASN A 34 4.07 -8.51 1.39
C ASN A 34 4.90 -7.76 2.44
N GLY A 35 5.16 -6.48 2.20
CA GLY A 35 5.80 -5.61 3.17
C GLY A 35 4.79 -4.83 3.98
N VAL A 36 4.61 -3.55 3.63
CA VAL A 36 3.57 -2.67 4.16
C VAL A 36 2.41 -2.56 3.19
N ARG A 37 1.19 -2.60 3.70
CA ARG A 37 0.00 -2.67 2.86
C ARG A 37 -1.17 -1.87 3.40
N ILE A 38 -1.88 -1.18 2.51
CA ILE A 38 -3.22 -0.61 2.76
C ILE A 38 -4.18 -1.27 1.77
N LYS A 39 -5.34 -1.76 2.25
CA LYS A 39 -6.41 -2.31 1.39
C LYS A 39 -7.76 -1.71 1.73
N THR A 40 -8.48 -1.20 0.74
CA THR A 40 -9.87 -0.76 0.89
C THR A 40 -10.76 -1.41 -0.16
N TRP A 41 -11.96 -1.79 0.24
CA TRP A 41 -12.94 -2.42 -0.64
C TRP A 41 -13.62 -1.40 -1.53
N GLN A 42 -13.80 -1.74 -2.80
CA GLN A 42 -14.75 -1.03 -3.66
C GLN A 42 -16.16 -1.09 -3.06
N GLY A 43 -16.90 0.01 -3.14
CA GLY A 43 -18.22 0.17 -2.52
C GLY A 43 -18.16 0.56 -1.04
N GLY A 44 -17.00 0.46 -0.40
CA GLY A 44 -16.78 0.98 0.95
C GLY A 44 -16.94 2.50 1.05
N SER A 45 -16.98 3.03 2.26
CA SER A 45 -17.01 4.47 2.51
C SER A 45 -16.32 4.84 3.84
N GLY A 46 -16.05 6.13 4.04
CA GLY A 46 -15.30 6.63 5.20
C GLY A 46 -13.88 7.04 4.81
N THR A 47 -12.93 6.96 5.75
CA THR A 47 -11.60 7.57 5.57
C THR A 47 -10.49 6.79 6.26
N ALA A 48 -9.37 6.59 5.57
CA ALA A 48 -8.10 6.13 6.09
C ALA A 48 -7.07 7.27 5.94
N SER A 49 -6.65 7.90 7.04
CA SER A 49 -5.84 9.12 6.96
C SER A 49 -4.68 9.22 7.96
N ASN A 50 -3.67 10.03 7.63
CA ASN A 50 -2.50 10.26 8.47
C ASN A 50 -1.83 8.94 8.89
N ILE A 51 -1.36 8.19 7.90
CA ILE A 51 -0.74 6.88 8.07
C ILE A 51 0.74 7.00 7.72
N LYS A 52 1.62 6.48 8.58
CA LYS A 52 3.06 6.59 8.41
C LYS A 52 3.74 5.23 8.51
N PHE A 53 4.52 4.88 7.50
CA PHE A 53 5.42 3.72 7.48
C PHE A 53 6.86 4.22 7.49
N LYS A 54 7.56 4.05 8.61
CA LYS A 54 8.85 4.69 8.88
C LYS A 54 9.95 3.70 9.23
N ASN A 55 11.17 3.96 8.75
CA ASN A 55 12.38 3.23 9.15
C ASN A 55 12.23 1.71 8.96
N ILE A 56 11.85 1.29 7.75
CA ILE A 56 11.53 -0.11 7.46
C ILE A 56 12.64 -0.73 6.60
N GLN A 57 13.11 -1.90 7.02
CA GLN A 57 14.08 -2.68 6.24
C GLN A 57 13.40 -3.92 5.66
N MET A 58 13.60 -4.18 4.37
CA MET A 58 13.01 -5.31 3.65
C MET A 58 14.08 -6.16 2.98
N HIS A 59 13.94 -7.48 3.01
CA HIS A 59 14.86 -8.39 2.34
C HIS A 59 14.11 -9.53 1.65
N GLY A 60 14.21 -9.60 0.33
CA GLY A 60 13.52 -10.64 -0.46
C GLY A 60 12.00 -10.62 -0.26
N VAL A 61 11.41 -9.43 -0.07
CA VAL A 61 9.95 -9.28 0.10
C VAL A 61 9.30 -9.27 -1.27
N GLU A 62 8.28 -10.11 -1.51
CA GLU A 62 7.69 -10.22 -2.85
C GLU A 62 6.98 -8.94 -3.29
N ASN A 63 6.16 -8.34 -2.41
CA ASN A 63 5.44 -7.10 -2.68
C ASN A 63 5.69 -6.07 -1.55
N PRO A 64 6.81 -5.33 -1.60
CA PRO A 64 7.26 -4.44 -0.53
C PRO A 64 6.23 -3.38 -0.08
N ILE A 65 5.64 -2.62 -1.00
CA ILE A 65 4.71 -1.54 -0.69
C ILE A 65 3.48 -1.68 -1.56
N ILE A 66 2.31 -1.86 -0.94
CA ILE A 66 1.01 -1.93 -1.63
C ILE A 66 0.03 -0.93 -1.03
N LEU A 67 -0.61 -0.13 -1.88
CA LEU A 67 -1.82 0.61 -1.57
C LEU A 67 -2.86 0.23 -2.62
N ASP A 68 -3.83 -0.59 -2.21
CA ASP A 68 -4.88 -1.11 -3.08
C ASP A 68 -6.25 -0.58 -2.59
N GLN A 69 -6.80 0.40 -3.30
CA GLN A 69 -8.16 0.87 -3.09
C GLN A 69 -9.19 0.10 -3.93
N ASN A 70 -8.77 -0.72 -4.88
CA ASN A 70 -9.67 -1.50 -5.73
C ASN A 70 -9.85 -2.94 -5.22
N TYR A 71 -9.53 -3.18 -3.95
CA TYR A 71 -9.55 -4.52 -3.38
C TYR A 71 -10.93 -5.15 -3.49
N CYS A 72 -10.95 -6.38 -3.99
CA CYS A 72 -12.10 -7.24 -3.93
C CYS A 72 -11.71 -8.72 -4.06
N ASP A 73 -12.55 -9.62 -3.54
CA ASP A 73 -12.28 -11.06 -3.49
C ASP A 73 -12.94 -11.86 -4.62
N GLN A 74 -13.27 -11.21 -5.74
CA GLN A 74 -13.99 -11.87 -6.83
C GLN A 74 -13.05 -12.39 -7.92
N LYS A 75 -13.42 -13.54 -8.53
CA LYS A 75 -12.69 -14.14 -9.67
C LYS A 75 -12.69 -13.27 -10.93
N LYS A 76 -13.55 -12.26 -11.00
CA LYS A 76 -13.64 -11.30 -12.11
C LYS A 76 -13.22 -9.92 -11.60
N PRO A 77 -12.64 -9.06 -12.46
CA PRO A 77 -12.38 -7.67 -12.11
C PRO A 77 -13.65 -7.04 -11.54
N CYS A 78 -13.53 -6.43 -10.39
CA CYS A 78 -14.68 -5.80 -9.76
C CYS A 78 -15.17 -4.64 -10.59
N LYS A 79 -16.49 -4.47 -10.61
CA LYS A 79 -17.09 -3.32 -11.26
C LYS A 79 -16.67 -2.09 -10.47
N GLU A 80 -16.28 -1.03 -11.18
CA GLU A 80 -16.04 0.26 -10.54
C GLU A 80 -17.31 0.68 -9.78
N GLU A 81 -17.22 0.71 -8.46
CA GLU A 81 -18.31 1.14 -7.59
C GLU A 81 -18.34 2.68 -7.46
N SER A 82 -19.48 3.20 -7.02
CA SER A 82 -19.70 4.64 -6.87
C SER A 82 -19.09 5.24 -5.61
N SER A 83 -18.57 4.43 -4.69
CA SER A 83 -17.95 4.85 -3.44
C SER A 83 -16.69 4.06 -3.11
N ASN A 84 -15.79 4.68 -2.36
CA ASN A 84 -14.63 4.01 -1.77
C ASN A 84 -14.29 4.65 -0.41
N VAL A 85 -13.50 3.95 0.40
CA VAL A 85 -12.85 4.57 1.56
C VAL A 85 -11.79 5.54 1.03
N GLU A 86 -11.89 6.82 1.41
CA GLU A 86 -10.92 7.82 1.02
C GLU A 86 -9.58 7.55 1.71
N VAL A 87 -8.48 7.44 0.94
CA VAL A 87 -7.13 7.29 1.49
C VAL A 87 -6.39 8.60 1.35
N LYS A 88 -5.95 9.19 2.48
CA LYS A 88 -5.37 10.53 2.54
C LYS A 88 -4.10 10.55 3.42
N ASP A 89 -3.14 11.40 3.09
CA ASP A 89 -1.98 11.69 3.93
C ASP A 89 -1.22 10.43 4.37
N VAL A 90 -0.71 9.67 3.38
CA VAL A 90 0.08 8.46 3.63
C VAL A 90 1.55 8.74 3.34
N GLU A 91 2.39 8.57 4.37
CA GLU A 91 3.81 8.84 4.30
C GLU A 91 4.61 7.53 4.40
N TYR A 92 5.43 7.25 3.39
CA TYR A 92 6.44 6.19 3.41
C TYR A 92 7.82 6.84 3.52
N GLU A 93 8.48 6.65 4.66
CA GLU A 93 9.73 7.35 4.97
C GLU A 93 10.83 6.37 5.40
N ASN A 94 12.01 6.54 4.80
CA ASN A 94 13.20 5.76 5.14
C ASN A 94 12.94 4.25 5.06
N ILE A 95 12.53 3.79 3.88
CA ILE A 95 12.29 2.38 3.58
C ILE A 95 13.40 1.90 2.66
N SER A 96 14.11 0.83 3.01
CA SER A 96 15.21 0.31 2.19
C SER A 96 15.23 -1.21 2.15
N GLY A 97 15.76 -1.79 1.07
CA GLY A 97 15.79 -3.24 0.97
C GLY A 97 15.79 -3.85 -0.43
N THR A 98 15.49 -5.15 -0.47
CA THR A 98 15.31 -5.92 -1.71
C THR A 98 13.88 -6.44 -1.89
N SER A 99 13.38 -6.34 -3.12
CA SER A 99 12.15 -6.95 -3.61
C SER A 99 12.47 -8.28 -4.30
N ALA A 100 11.72 -9.34 -4.00
CA ALA A 100 11.84 -10.61 -4.72
C ALA A 100 11.18 -10.58 -6.10
N THR A 101 10.28 -9.62 -6.35
CA THR A 101 9.64 -9.40 -7.66
C THR A 101 10.09 -8.08 -8.29
N GLU A 102 9.73 -7.88 -9.57
CA GLU A 102 10.08 -6.67 -10.31
C GLU A 102 9.36 -5.42 -9.81
N THR A 103 8.08 -5.52 -9.44
CA THR A 103 7.28 -4.40 -8.94
C THR A 103 7.42 -4.31 -7.42
N ALA A 104 8.18 -3.32 -6.94
CA ALA A 104 8.37 -3.11 -5.51
C ALA A 104 7.28 -2.23 -4.87
N ILE A 105 6.73 -1.30 -5.65
CA ILE A 105 5.72 -0.35 -5.19
C ILE A 105 4.51 -0.47 -6.10
N GLU A 106 3.34 -0.71 -5.52
CA GLU A 106 2.07 -0.74 -6.24
C GLU A 106 1.07 0.17 -5.54
N PHE A 107 0.67 1.23 -6.22
CA PHE A 107 -0.41 2.11 -5.83
C PHE A 107 -1.54 1.98 -6.84
N ASP A 108 -2.61 1.28 -6.46
CA ASP A 108 -3.82 1.16 -7.25
C ASP A 108 -4.97 1.92 -6.58
N CYS A 109 -5.04 3.21 -6.88
CA CYS A 109 -6.04 4.11 -6.32
C CYS A 109 -7.29 4.18 -7.19
N SER A 110 -8.44 4.42 -6.55
CA SER A 110 -9.70 4.56 -7.26
C SER A 110 -9.65 5.74 -8.23
N LYS A 111 -10.14 5.54 -9.45
CA LYS A 111 -10.27 6.62 -10.43
C LYS A 111 -11.23 7.73 -9.97
N ARG A 112 -12.26 7.37 -9.18
CA ARG A 112 -13.27 8.32 -8.67
C ARG A 112 -12.87 8.95 -7.34
N TYR A 113 -12.12 8.23 -6.52
CA TYR A 113 -11.64 8.66 -5.21
C TYR A 113 -10.13 8.45 -5.12
N PRO A 114 -9.34 9.20 -5.91
CA PRO A 114 -7.89 9.02 -5.95
C PRO A 114 -7.29 9.18 -4.55
N CYS A 115 -6.20 8.46 -4.28
CA CYS A 115 -5.47 8.63 -3.03
C CYS A 115 -4.83 10.02 -3.02
N GLN A 116 -4.91 10.72 -1.90
CA GLN A 116 -4.44 12.11 -1.80
C GLN A 116 -3.30 12.22 -0.79
N GLY A 117 -2.30 13.07 -1.06
CA GLY A 117 -1.22 13.30 -0.13
C GLY A 117 -0.34 12.07 0.09
N ILE A 118 -0.01 11.35 -0.99
CA ILE A 118 0.91 10.21 -0.93
C ILE A 118 2.34 10.71 -1.05
N VAL A 119 3.15 10.47 -0.02
CA VAL A 119 4.53 10.96 0.07
C VAL A 119 5.50 9.78 0.17
N LEU A 120 6.47 9.73 -0.74
CA LEU A 120 7.62 8.82 -0.69
C LEU A 120 8.87 9.64 -0.33
N ARG A 121 9.49 9.37 0.82
CA ARG A 121 10.70 10.05 1.28
C ARG A 121 11.79 9.03 1.60
N ASN A 122 12.90 9.08 0.86
CA ASN A 122 14.02 8.17 1.05
C ASN A 122 13.60 6.68 0.98
N VAL A 123 12.89 6.31 -0.08
CA VAL A 123 12.48 4.93 -0.36
C VAL A 123 13.42 4.33 -1.40
N ASN A 124 14.20 3.32 -1.00
CA ASN A 124 15.28 2.72 -1.79
C ASN A 124 15.12 1.19 -1.84
N LEU A 125 14.34 0.70 -2.80
CA LEU A 125 14.10 -0.72 -3.00
C LEU A 125 14.75 -1.18 -4.31
N LYS A 126 15.48 -2.30 -4.25
CA LYS A 126 16.15 -2.91 -5.42
C LYS A 126 15.60 -4.30 -5.69
N ARG A 127 15.68 -4.75 -6.93
CA ARG A 127 15.34 -6.14 -7.23
C ARG A 127 16.43 -7.07 -6.69
N GLU A 128 16.03 -8.16 -6.04
CA GLU A 128 16.95 -9.19 -5.58
C GLU A 128 17.67 -9.89 -6.74
N GLY A 129 18.89 -10.35 -6.50
CA GLY A 129 19.69 -11.07 -7.50
C GLY A 129 20.33 -10.19 -8.59
N GLY A 130 20.39 -8.87 -8.40
CA GLY A 130 21.12 -7.96 -9.29
C GLY A 130 20.39 -7.63 -10.60
N GLY A 131 19.09 -7.89 -10.68
CA GLY A 131 18.26 -7.64 -11.87
C GLY A 131 17.92 -6.17 -12.17
N GLY A 132 18.70 -5.22 -11.65
CA GLY A 132 18.48 -3.77 -11.81
C GLY A 132 17.56 -3.15 -10.76
N ASP A 133 17.10 -1.94 -11.06
CA ASP A 133 16.20 -1.18 -10.19
C ASP A 133 14.80 -1.84 -10.13
N ALA A 134 14.16 -1.80 -8.97
CA ALA A 134 12.79 -2.24 -8.85
C ALA A 134 11.83 -1.20 -9.46
N LYS A 135 10.68 -1.66 -9.94
CA LYS A 135 9.66 -0.82 -10.58
C LYS A 135 8.60 -0.37 -9.59
N ALA A 136 7.96 0.75 -9.93
CA ALA A 136 6.73 1.22 -9.30
C ALA A 136 5.59 1.20 -10.33
N SER A 137 4.41 0.76 -9.90
CA SER A 137 3.15 0.85 -10.64
C SER A 137 2.22 1.80 -9.90
N CYS A 138 1.73 2.83 -10.58
CA CYS A 138 0.97 3.92 -9.96
C CYS A 138 -0.26 4.28 -10.81
N ASN A 139 -1.45 3.96 -10.30
CA ASN A 139 -2.75 4.30 -10.88
C ASN A 139 -3.48 5.28 -9.98
N ASN A 140 -3.60 6.54 -10.42
CA ASN A 140 -4.29 7.63 -9.71
C ASN A 140 -3.82 7.99 -8.27
N PRO A 141 -2.56 7.77 -7.83
CA PRO A 141 -2.09 8.44 -6.62
C PRO A 141 -1.86 9.93 -6.90
N GLN A 142 -2.15 10.78 -5.92
CA GLN A 142 -1.82 12.20 -5.96
C GLN A 142 -0.72 12.49 -4.95
N GLU A 143 0.34 13.12 -5.44
CA GLU A 143 1.48 13.56 -4.63
C GLU A 143 1.05 14.59 -3.58
N GLY A 144 1.73 14.58 -2.43
CA GLY A 144 1.52 15.51 -1.30
C GLY A 144 2.67 16.46 -1.08
#